data_AF-W1YG05-F1
#
_entry.id   AF-W1YG05-F1
#
_cell.length_a   1.000
_cell.length_b   1.000
_cell.length_c   1.000
_cell.angle_alpha   90.00
_cell.angle_beta   90.00
_cell.angle_gamma   90.00
#
_symmetry.space_group_name_H-M   'P 1'
#
loop_
_entity.id
_entity.type
_entity.pdbx_description
1 polymer ?
#
loop_
_entity_poly.entity_id
_entity_poly.type
_entity_poly.pdbx_seq_one_letter_code
_entity_poly.pdbx_strand_id
1 'polypeptide(L)'
;LQQTVKYADQAYDFMRDAAANDAVILFVGTKKQAADAVAEEAVRAGQYFINHRWLGGTLTNWGTIQKRIARLKEIKRMEEDGTFEVLPKKEVALLNKQR
;
A
#
# COMPACT_ATOMS: atom_id res chain seq x y z
N LEU A 1 -2.74 -19.56 26.60
CA LEU A 1 -3.07 -18.15 26.23
C LEU A 1 -2.30 -17.09 27.03
N GLN A 2 -1.78 -17.37 28.23
CA GLN A 2 -1.03 -16.38 29.03
C GLN A 2 0.14 -15.71 28.27
N GLN A 3 0.90 -16.46 27.48
CA GLN A 3 1.97 -15.89 26.64
C GLN A 3 1.43 -14.94 25.56
N THR A 4 0.32 -15.29 24.91
CA THR A 4 -0.31 -14.46 23.87
C THR A 4 -0.75 -13.11 24.42
N VAL A 5 -1.39 -13.10 25.59
CA VAL A 5 -1.81 -11.87 26.27
C VAL A 5 -0.60 -11.00 26.59
N LYS A 6 0.43 -11.58 27.23
CA LYS A 6 1.65 -10.86 27.59
C LYS A 6 2.33 -10.21 26.38
N TYR A 7 2.49 -10.94 25.28
CA TYR A 7 3.14 -10.40 24.08
C TYR A 7 2.23 -9.41 23.32
N ALA A 8 0.91 -9.59 23.38
CA ALA A 8 -0.03 -8.62 22.82
C ALA A 8 0.04 -7.28 23.56
N ASP A 9 0.11 -7.30 24.90
CA ASP A 9 0.28 -6.08 25.71
C ASP A 9 1.59 -5.36 25.37
N GLN A 10 2.69 -6.10 25.25
CA GLN A 10 3.99 -5.53 24.84
C GLN A 10 3.95 -4.90 23.44
N ALA A 11 3.30 -5.56 22.47
CA ALA A 11 3.14 -5.02 21.13
C ALA A 11 2.24 -3.78 21.13
N TYR A 12 1.19 -3.77 21.94
CA TYR A 12 0.28 -2.64 22.08
C TYR A 12 0.99 -1.41 22.65
N ASP A 13 1.78 -1.57 23.72
CA ASP A 13 2.56 -0.47 24.29
C ASP A 13 3.53 0.13 23.27
N PHE A 14 4.25 -0.72 22.52
CA PHE A 14 5.14 -0.27 21.45
C PHE A 14 4.38 0.51 20.35
N MET A 15 3.22 -0.01 19.92
CA MET A 15 2.41 0.64 18.89
C MET A 15 1.84 1.97 19.35
N ARG A 16 1.42 2.08 20.62
CA ARG A 16 0.95 3.33 21.21
C ARG A 16 2.06 4.37 21.21
N ASP A 17 3.26 3.99 21.65
CA ASP A 17 4.39 4.90 21.72
C ASP A 17 4.87 5.31 20.32
N ALA A 18 4.87 4.39 19.34
CA ALA A 18 5.18 4.70 17.94
C ALA A 18 4.15 5.67 17.33
N ALA A 19 2.87 5.45 17.56
CA ALA A 19 1.81 6.34 17.08
C ALA A 19 1.90 7.74 17.72
N ALA A 20 2.25 7.83 19.01
CA ALA A 20 2.47 9.11 19.69
C ALA A 20 3.66 9.91 19.12
N ASN A 21 4.60 9.24 18.44
CA ASN A 21 5.75 9.84 17.76
C ASN A 21 5.50 10.04 16.25
N ASP A 22 4.25 10.04 15.79
CA ASP A 22 3.86 10.17 14.38
C ASP A 22 4.52 9.16 13.44
N ALA A 23 4.85 7.97 13.96
CA ALA A 23 5.45 6.92 13.14
C ALA A 23 4.46 6.43 12.08
N VAL A 24 4.98 6.21 10.87
CA VAL A 24 4.22 5.63 9.78
C VAL A 24 4.20 4.10 9.91
N ILE A 25 3.00 3.53 10.00
CA ILE A 25 2.79 2.09 10.18
C ILE A 25 2.33 1.48 8.86
N LEU A 26 2.93 0.34 8.49
CA LEU A 26 2.57 -0.42 7.30
C LEU A 26 1.91 -1.73 7.68
N PHE A 27 0.64 -1.87 7.34
CA PHE A 27 -0.14 -3.09 7.51
C PHE A 27 0.11 -4.06 6.35
N VAL A 28 0.38 -5.34 6.63
CA VAL A 28 0.70 -6.31 5.58
C VAL A 28 -0.10 -7.60 5.78
N GLY A 29 -0.90 -7.96 4.78
CA GLY A 29 -1.76 -9.15 4.84
C GLY A 29 -2.14 -9.62 3.45
N THR A 30 -1.35 -10.51 2.87
CA THR A 30 -1.49 -10.94 1.47
C THR A 30 -2.35 -12.20 1.29
N LYS A 31 -2.70 -12.86 2.40
CA LYS A 31 -3.56 -14.05 2.40
C LYS A 31 -5.01 -13.64 2.14
N LYS A 32 -5.74 -14.43 1.36
CA LYS A 32 -7.15 -14.16 1.01
C LYS A 32 -8.04 -13.91 2.24
N GLN A 33 -7.80 -14.62 3.34
CA GLN A 33 -8.57 -14.48 4.59
C GLN A 33 -8.25 -13.19 5.37
N ALA A 34 -7.10 -12.58 5.12
CA ALA A 34 -6.62 -11.40 5.85
C ALA A 34 -6.61 -10.13 5.00
N ALA A 35 -6.66 -10.25 3.67
CA ALA A 35 -6.50 -9.13 2.75
C ALA A 35 -7.53 -8.02 2.97
N ASP A 36 -8.81 -8.38 3.14
CA ASP A 36 -9.88 -7.41 3.32
C ASP A 36 -9.82 -6.79 4.72
N ALA A 37 -9.66 -7.61 5.75
CA ALA A 37 -9.56 -7.14 7.15
C ALA A 37 -8.37 -6.18 7.36
N VAL A 38 -7.21 -6.49 6.77
CA VAL A 38 -6.01 -5.65 6.87
C VAL A 38 -6.21 -4.32 6.14
N ALA A 39 -6.87 -4.32 4.99
CA ALA A 39 -7.15 -3.09 4.26
C ALA A 39 -8.16 -2.20 5.02
N GLU A 40 -9.23 -2.79 5.52
CA GLU A 40 -10.28 -2.08 6.27
C GLU A 40 -9.72 -1.42 7.54
N GLU A 41 -8.98 -2.16 8.36
CA GLU A 41 -8.45 -1.62 9.62
C GLU A 41 -7.33 -0.59 9.38
N ALA A 42 -6.51 -0.76 8.34
CA ALA A 42 -5.51 0.24 7.98
C ALA A 42 -6.15 1.56 7.54
N VAL A 43 -7.21 1.50 6.71
CA VAL A 43 -7.96 2.69 6.29
C VAL A 43 -8.64 3.36 7.48
N ARG A 44 -9.25 2.57 8.37
CA ARG A 44 -9.87 3.07 9.62
C ARG A 44 -8.85 3.76 10.53
N ALA A 45 -7.63 3.22 10.61
CA ALA A 45 -6.54 3.80 11.39
C ALA A 45 -5.81 4.96 10.67
N GLY A 46 -6.14 5.27 9.40
CA GLY A 46 -5.46 6.29 8.61
C GLY A 46 -4.03 5.92 8.22
N GLN A 47 -3.70 4.63 8.18
CA GLN A 47 -2.36 4.10 7.92
C GLN A 47 -2.28 3.39 6.56
N TYR A 48 -1.06 3.03 6.13
CA TYR A 48 -0.82 2.42 4.82
C TYR A 48 -0.89 0.89 4.90
N PHE A 49 -1.24 0.23 3.79
CA PHE A 49 -1.34 -1.23 3.75
C PHE A 49 -0.89 -1.85 2.43
N ILE A 50 -0.55 -3.15 2.50
CA ILE A 50 -0.36 -4.05 1.36
C ILE A 50 -1.18 -5.32 1.61
N ASN A 51 -2.28 -5.46 0.86
CA ASN A 51 -3.19 -6.61 0.93
C ASN A 51 -3.12 -7.54 -0.29
N HIS A 52 -2.37 -7.17 -1.32
CA HIS A 52 -2.14 -7.99 -2.51
C HIS A 52 -0.77 -8.65 -2.46
N ARG A 53 0.07 -8.49 -3.48
CA ARG A 53 1.39 -9.09 -3.53
C ARG A 53 2.44 -8.15 -2.94
N TRP A 54 3.19 -8.64 -1.96
CA TRP A 54 4.43 -7.99 -1.53
C TRP A 54 5.53 -8.21 -2.57
N LEU A 55 6.02 -7.14 -3.18
CA LEU A 55 7.13 -7.23 -4.12
C LEU A 55 8.44 -7.25 -3.34
N GLY A 56 9.34 -8.18 -3.69
CA GLY A 56 10.69 -8.19 -3.14
C GLY A 56 11.37 -6.85 -3.39
N GLY A 57 11.98 -6.27 -2.36
CA GLY A 57 12.61 -4.95 -2.47
C GLY A 57 11.69 -3.75 -2.22
N THR A 58 10.44 -3.94 -1.79
CA THR A 58 9.50 -2.82 -1.52
C THR A 58 10.07 -1.79 -0.54
N LEU A 59 10.74 -2.25 0.53
CA LEU A 59 11.36 -1.35 1.51
C LEU A 59 12.86 -1.11 1.24
N THR A 60 13.56 -2.09 0.69
CA THR A 60 15.03 -2.03 0.54
C THR A 60 15.48 -1.38 -0.76
N ASN A 61 14.64 -1.35 -1.81
CA ASN A 61 14.92 -0.70 -3.09
C ASN A 61 13.95 0.47 -3.35
N TRP A 62 13.97 1.44 -2.44
CA TRP A 62 13.04 2.57 -2.48
C TRP A 62 13.17 3.41 -3.76
N GLY A 63 14.38 3.63 -4.27
CA GLY A 63 14.59 4.43 -5.48
C GLY A 63 13.86 3.88 -6.72
N THR A 64 13.81 2.55 -6.89
CA THR A 64 13.03 1.94 -7.98
C THR A 64 11.53 1.97 -7.70
N ILE A 65 11.11 1.76 -6.45
CA ILE A 65 9.70 1.80 -6.07
C ILE A 65 9.12 3.20 -6.26
N GLN A 66 9.85 4.25 -5.88
CA GLN A 66 9.45 5.64 -6.11
C GLN A 66 9.23 5.95 -7.59
N LYS A 67 10.13 5.49 -8.48
CA LYS A 67 9.97 5.66 -9.93
C LYS A 67 8.69 4.98 -10.45
N ARG A 68 8.36 3.78 -9.94
CA ARG A 68 7.11 3.09 -10.30
C ARG A 68 5.87 3.83 -9.79
N ILE A 69 5.92 4.36 -8.57
CA ILE A 69 4.82 5.17 -8.01
C ILE A 69 4.64 6.46 -8.84
N ALA A 70 5.74 7.13 -9.21
CA ALA A 70 5.69 8.32 -10.05
C ALA A 70 5.05 8.02 -11.42
N ARG A 71 5.44 6.90 -12.05
CA ARG A 71 4.84 6.44 -13.31
C ARG A 71 3.35 6.14 -13.16
N LEU A 72 2.92 5.51 -12.06
CA LEU A 72 1.50 5.27 -11.79
C LEU A 72 0.72 6.58 -11.66
N LYS A 73 1.27 7.59 -10.98
CA LYS A 73 0.65 8.92 -10.84
C LYS A 73 0.55 9.64 -12.18
N GLU A 74 1.59 9.54 -13.02
CA GLU A 74 1.58 10.10 -14.36
C GLU A 74 0.48 9.49 -15.22
N ILE A 75 0.33 8.16 -15.21
CA ILE A 75 -0.72 7.47 -15.96
C ILE A 75 -2.11 7.91 -15.49
N LYS A 76 -2.34 8.04 -14.17
CA LYS A 76 -3.61 8.55 -13.64
C LYS A 76 -3.88 9.99 -14.08
N ARG A 77 -2.86 10.85 -14.09
CA ARG A 77 -3.00 12.24 -14.56
C ARG A 77 -3.38 12.30 -16.05
N MET A 78 -2.77 11.47 -16.89
CA MET A 78 -3.11 11.37 -18.32
C MET A 78 -4.55 10.88 -18.57
N GLU A 79 -5.10 10.11 -17.63
CA GLU A 79 -6.50 9.67 -17.66
C GLU A 79 -7.43 10.83 -17.27
N GLU A 80 -7.08 11.56 -16.20
CA GLU A 80 -7.86 12.69 -15.67
C GLU A 80 -7.86 13.93 -16.61
N ASP A 81 -6.76 14.19 -17.32
CA ASP A 81 -6.61 15.34 -18.22
C ASP A 81 -7.16 15.10 -19.64
N GLY A 82 -7.72 13.92 -19.91
CA GLY A 82 -8.32 13.58 -21.21
C GLY A 82 -7.31 13.15 -22.27
N THR A 83 -6.01 13.02 -21.94
CA THR A 83 -4.99 12.52 -22.90
C THR A 83 -5.36 11.14 -23.46
N PHE A 84 -6.06 10.31 -22.70
CA PHE A 84 -6.50 8.99 -23.17
C PHE A 84 -7.50 9.08 -24.34
N GLU A 85 -8.25 10.17 -24.48
CA GLU A 85 -9.26 10.35 -25.53
C GLU A 85 -8.63 10.64 -26.90
N VAL A 86 -7.43 11.24 -26.90
CA VAL A 86 -6.70 11.58 -28.13
C VAL A 86 -5.73 10.49 -28.58
N LEU A 87 -5.44 9.51 -27.71
CA LEU A 87 -4.54 8.40 -28.01
C LEU A 87 -5.27 7.25 -28.74
N PRO A 88 -4.56 6.49 -29.60
CA PRO A 88 -5.09 5.26 -30.16
C PRO A 88 -5.53 4.28 -29.06
N LYS A 89 -6.67 3.61 -29.25
CA LYS A 89 -7.21 2.62 -28.29
C LYS A 89 -6.20 1.53 -27.89
N LYS A 90 -5.29 1.17 -28.81
CA LYS A 90 -4.20 0.20 -28.54
C LYS A 90 -3.21 0.73 -27.50
N GLU A 91 -2.86 2.01 -27.57
CA GLU A 91 -1.93 2.66 -26.64
C GLU A 91 -2.57 2.84 -25.27
N VAL A 92 -3.82 3.27 -25.22
CA VAL A 92 -4.62 3.32 -23.98
C VAL A 92 -4.67 1.94 -23.31
N ALA A 93 -4.89 0.87 -24.07
CA ALA A 93 -4.89 -0.49 -23.52
C ALA A 93 -3.53 -0.92 -22.93
N LEU A 94 -2.42 -0.44 -23.49
CA LEU A 94 -1.08 -0.69 -22.95
C LEU A 94 -0.83 0.11 -21.66
N LEU A 95 -1.28 1.37 -21.61
CA LEU A 95 -1.21 2.20 -20.39
C LEU A 95 -2.03 1.61 -19.25
N ASN A 96 -3.24 1.11 -19.54
CA ASN A 96 -4.09 0.44 -18.57
C ASN A 96 -3.49 -0.86 -18.01
N LYS A 97 -2.64 -1.56 -18.78
CA LYS A 97 -1.91 -2.74 -18.29
C LYS A 97 -0.75 -2.41 -17.36
N GLN A 98 -0.25 -1.16 -17.39
CA GLN A 98 0.84 -0.69 -16.53
C GLN A 98 0.34 -0.17 -15.18
N ARG A 99 -0.96 0.13 -15.08
CA ARG A 99 -1.67 0.51 -13.85
C ARG A 99 -1.84 -0.69 -12.93
#